data_AF-A0A9E2FXL2-F1
#
_entry.id   AF-A0A9E2FXL2-F1
#
_cell.length_a   1.000
_cell.length_b   1.000
_cell.length_c   1.000
_cell.angle_alpha   90.00
_cell.angle_beta   90.00
_cell.angle_gamma   90.00
#
_symmetry.space_group_name_H-M   'P 1'
#
loop_
_entity.id
_entity.type
_entity.pdbx_description
1 polymer ?
#
loop_
_entity_poly.entity_id
_entity_poly.type
_entity_poly.pdbx_seq_one_letter_code
_entity_poly.pdbx_strand_id
1 'polypeptide(L)'
;MLSLSKSFSRTLLLNMSMLVALAIGLLGSLWIFQEYANFDRQAEAMRAVQLKSRKAQLKTQVENVVDCIRIRRAQTEDMLRADIKARVIEAHALASHIYSTYKDKKSSEEMQSMVREALRALRFHNGKGYYFAISLDGIDQLFPDSHGLEGKNVLDVQDTEGRYVFRDMIKLVQKQGEGFYAYTWTKPQREGNDFKKVSFVQYLAPFNWLIGAGLYLDDLEEEIKHEVLDRITEMSFGRDGYIFAGQWDGLSLAGFGKGQNLLTGGDPDLARVARELIDLAKEGGGYIYYVMPDIDGQRRALKTSYVMGIDDWQWYVGAGEYLDDIEKSLEEDRQAMVTRMWENIAVTLILLVCLLIISFVITRRISNKTKNNFSTLSSFFHKAAFESHQLDSTTLEFVEFQQLAESANRMVTERNRVMGELRENERRYRSLFDSASDAIIISQNNICIDCNQQALKMFAC
;
A
#
# COMPACT_ATOMS: atom_id res chain seq x y z
N MET A 1 34.70 54.17 38.25
CA MET A 1 34.13 52.86 37.87
C MET A 1 32.79 53.04 37.14
N LEU A 2 32.80 53.45 35.87
CA LEU A 2 31.60 53.48 35.01
C LEU A 2 32.00 52.99 33.61
N SER A 3 32.60 51.79 33.54
CA SER A 3 32.87 51.11 32.27
C SER A 3 32.08 49.81 32.27
N LEU A 4 30.91 49.84 31.60
CA LEU A 4 30.11 48.73 31.06
C LEU A 4 28.59 49.06 31.01
N SER A 5 28.19 50.33 30.82
CA SER A 5 26.81 50.60 30.44
C SER A 5 26.61 50.17 28.98
N LYS A 6 25.92 49.04 28.75
CA LYS A 6 25.51 48.62 27.41
C LYS A 6 24.73 49.76 26.74
N SER A 7 25.16 50.17 25.55
CA SER A 7 24.42 51.14 24.75
C SER A 7 23.02 50.58 24.47
N PHE A 8 21.98 51.33 24.85
CA PHE A 8 20.57 50.98 24.63
C PHE A 8 20.33 50.42 23.21
N SER A 9 20.93 51.06 22.20
CA SER A 9 20.83 50.67 20.81
C SER A 9 21.45 49.30 20.49
N ARG A 10 22.57 48.92 21.13
CA ARG A 10 23.20 47.61 20.93
C ARG A 10 22.36 46.49 21.54
N THR A 11 21.76 46.73 22.71
CA THR A 11 20.87 45.76 23.36
C THR A 11 19.59 45.57 22.55
N LEU A 12 18.99 46.64 22.03
CA LEU A 12 17.80 46.56 21.18
C LEU A 12 18.06 45.73 19.91
N LEU A 13 19.22 45.92 19.27
CA LEU A 13 19.63 45.18 18.08
C LEU A 13 19.79 43.69 18.33
N LEU A 14 20.49 43.31 19.41
CA LEU A 14 20.67 41.92 19.77
C LEU A 14 19.33 41.23 20.03
N ASN A 15 18.42 41.89 20.77
CA ASN A 15 17.13 41.33 21.11
C ASN A 15 16.22 41.15 19.87
N MET A 16 16.17 42.15 18.98
CA MET A 16 15.34 42.07 17.76
C MET A 16 15.86 41.01 16.78
N SER A 17 17.18 40.95 16.56
CA SER A 17 17.78 39.91 15.72
C SER A 17 17.58 38.51 16.30
N MET A 18 17.68 38.36 17.63
CA MET A 18 17.43 37.10 18.32
C MET A 18 15.98 36.65 18.16
N LEU A 19 15.01 37.56 18.28
CA LEU A 19 13.58 37.26 18.09
C LEU A 19 13.28 36.78 16.66
N VAL A 20 13.82 37.46 15.65
CA VAL A 20 13.64 37.07 14.23
C VAL A 20 14.26 35.69 13.97
N ALA A 21 15.47 35.45 14.46
CA ALA A 21 16.14 34.16 14.31
C ALA A 21 15.36 33.03 15.00
N LEU A 22 14.85 33.28 16.20
CA LEU A 22 14.09 32.29 16.97
C LEU A 22 12.74 31.98 16.32
N ALA A 23 12.03 32.99 15.81
CA ALA A 23 10.76 32.79 15.10
C ALA A 23 10.93 31.96 13.82
N ILE A 24 11.95 32.25 13.02
CA ILE A 24 12.19 31.54 11.76
C ILE A 24 12.73 30.13 12.02
N GLY A 25 13.61 29.96 13.02
CA GLY A 25 14.08 28.64 13.42
C GLY A 25 12.93 27.76 13.91
N LEU A 26 12.01 28.31 14.70
CA LEU A 26 10.83 27.59 15.18
C LEU A 26 9.89 27.22 14.04
N LEU A 27 9.53 28.17 13.16
CA LEU A 27 8.66 27.91 12.01
C LEU A 27 9.28 26.93 11.02
N GLY A 28 10.58 27.08 10.71
CA GLY A 28 11.32 26.17 9.85
C GLY A 28 11.38 24.76 10.42
N SER A 29 11.68 24.63 11.72
CA SER A 29 11.71 23.33 12.40
C SER A 29 10.33 22.65 12.42
N LEU A 30 9.26 23.41 12.69
CA LEU A 30 7.89 22.92 12.67
C LEU A 30 7.47 22.46 11.26
N TRP A 31 7.82 23.24 10.24
CA TRP A 31 7.53 22.90 8.84
C TRP A 31 8.29 21.64 8.40
N ILE A 32 9.59 21.52 8.70
CA ILE A 32 10.39 20.32 8.40
C ILE A 32 9.80 19.09 9.11
N PHE A 33 9.45 19.22 10.40
CA PHE A 33 8.83 18.14 11.15
C PHE A 33 7.51 17.70 10.54
N GLN A 34 6.66 18.65 10.15
CA GLN A 34 5.38 18.37 9.50
C GLN A 34 5.55 17.70 8.13
N GLU A 35 6.50 18.17 7.32
CA GLU A 35 6.79 17.60 6.00
C GLU A 35 7.28 16.15 6.12
N TYR A 36 8.17 15.89 7.09
CA TYR A 36 8.66 14.54 7.37
C TYR A 36 7.54 13.61 7.85
N ALA A 37 6.72 14.07 8.80
CA ALA A 37 5.58 13.30 9.29
C ALA A 37 4.49 13.08 8.23
N ASN A 38 4.34 13.99 7.26
CA ASN A 38 3.43 13.82 6.14
C ASN A 38 3.95 12.78 5.16
N PHE A 39 5.23 12.83 4.81
CA PHE A 39 5.85 11.87 3.91
C PHE A 39 5.76 10.45 4.46
N ASP A 40 6.10 10.24 5.73
CA ASP A 40 6.08 8.92 6.36
C ASP A 40 4.67 8.30 6.32
N ARG A 41 3.65 9.10 6.68
CA ARG A 41 2.24 8.68 6.59
C ARG A 41 1.80 8.37 5.15
N GLN A 42 2.22 9.18 4.18
CA GLN A 42 1.89 8.96 2.77
C GLN A 42 2.58 7.73 2.19
N ALA A 43 3.84 7.49 2.57
CA ALA A 43 4.62 6.32 2.18
C ALA A 43 3.97 5.03 2.71
N GLU A 44 3.59 5.01 3.99
CA GLU A 44 2.86 3.87 4.58
C GLU A 44 1.50 3.64 3.91
N ALA A 45 0.74 4.71 3.67
CA ALA A 45 -0.56 4.62 2.99
C ALA A 45 -0.41 4.11 1.56
N MET A 46 0.58 4.61 0.81
CA MET A 46 0.87 4.17 -0.55
C MET A 46 1.28 2.69 -0.57
N ARG A 47 2.15 2.26 0.35
CA ARG A 47 2.54 0.86 0.51
C ARG A 47 1.32 -0.03 0.76
N ALA A 48 0.44 0.36 1.68
CA ALA A 48 -0.78 -0.38 1.99
C ALA A 48 -1.72 -0.50 0.78
N VAL A 49 -1.92 0.59 0.03
CA VAL A 49 -2.75 0.61 -1.18
C VAL A 49 -2.16 -0.28 -2.27
N GLN A 50 -0.85 -0.20 -2.52
CA GLN A 50 -0.18 -1.05 -3.50
C GLN A 50 -0.26 -2.53 -3.12
N LEU A 51 0.04 -2.88 -1.86
CA LEU A 51 -0.07 -4.26 -1.38
C LEU A 51 -1.49 -4.81 -1.51
N LYS A 52 -2.50 -3.99 -1.20
CA LYS A 52 -3.92 -4.38 -1.36
C LYS A 52 -4.26 -4.64 -2.84
N SER A 53 -3.83 -3.76 -3.73
CA SER A 53 -4.04 -3.91 -5.18
C SER A 53 -3.38 -5.19 -5.71
N ARG A 54 -2.10 -5.42 -5.35
CA ARG A 54 -1.34 -6.61 -5.72
C ARG A 54 -2.02 -7.89 -5.22
N LYS A 55 -2.44 -7.92 -3.95
CA LYS A 55 -3.20 -9.04 -3.38
C LYS A 55 -4.49 -9.33 -4.14
N ALA A 56 -5.26 -8.30 -4.50
CA ALA A 56 -6.47 -8.48 -5.28
C ALA A 56 -6.16 -9.08 -6.66
N GLN A 57 -5.14 -8.57 -7.34
CA GLN A 57 -4.70 -9.10 -8.63
C GLN A 57 -4.29 -10.57 -8.54
N LEU A 58 -3.47 -10.96 -7.55
CA LEU A 58 -3.06 -12.36 -7.35
C LEU A 58 -4.26 -13.29 -7.16
N LYS A 59 -5.23 -12.88 -6.34
CA LYS A 59 -6.46 -13.65 -6.11
C LYS A 59 -7.25 -13.82 -7.40
N THR A 60 -7.46 -12.74 -8.16
CA THR A 60 -8.13 -12.81 -9.46
C THR A 60 -7.40 -13.72 -10.44
N GLN A 61 -6.07 -13.71 -10.49
CA GLN A 61 -5.31 -14.59 -11.37
C GLN A 61 -5.52 -16.08 -11.03
N VAL A 62 -5.49 -16.45 -9.74
CA VAL A 62 -5.75 -17.83 -9.30
C VAL A 62 -7.21 -18.23 -9.56
N GLU A 63 -8.17 -17.36 -9.22
CA GLU A 63 -9.60 -17.61 -9.45
C GLU A 63 -9.89 -17.86 -10.93
N ASN A 64 -9.28 -17.07 -11.83
CA ASN A 64 -9.42 -17.27 -13.27
C ASN A 64 -8.92 -18.64 -13.73
N VAL A 65 -7.82 -19.14 -13.15
CA VAL A 65 -7.29 -20.48 -13.48
C VAL A 65 -8.24 -21.55 -12.96
N VAL A 66 -8.68 -21.46 -11.71
CA VAL A 66 -9.62 -22.43 -11.10
C VAL A 66 -10.95 -22.45 -11.86
N ASP A 67 -11.47 -21.29 -12.25
CA ASP A 67 -12.69 -21.18 -13.06
C ASP A 67 -12.49 -21.75 -14.47
N CYS A 68 -11.34 -21.51 -15.09
CA CYS A 68 -11.02 -22.11 -16.39
C CYS A 68 -11.01 -23.64 -16.31
N ILE A 69 -10.42 -24.22 -15.25
CA ILE A 69 -10.41 -25.67 -15.01
C ILE A 69 -11.84 -26.18 -14.87
N ARG A 70 -12.65 -25.54 -14.03
CA ARG A 70 -14.04 -25.91 -13.79
C ARG A 70 -14.89 -25.88 -15.06
N ILE A 71 -14.79 -24.80 -15.84
CA ILE A 71 -15.52 -24.62 -17.09
C ILE A 71 -15.07 -25.68 -18.12
N ARG A 72 -13.76 -25.88 -18.26
CA ARG A 72 -13.21 -26.86 -19.20
C ARG A 72 -13.65 -28.29 -18.85
N ARG A 73 -13.58 -28.69 -17.58
CA ARG A 73 -14.06 -30.00 -17.11
C ARG A 73 -15.54 -30.21 -17.48
N ALA A 74 -16.40 -29.25 -17.17
CA ALA A 74 -17.82 -29.35 -17.49
C ALA A 74 -18.08 -29.45 -19.01
N GLN A 75 -17.44 -28.59 -19.80
CA GLN A 75 -17.59 -28.61 -21.26
C GLN A 75 -17.11 -29.94 -21.86
N THR A 76 -15.97 -30.46 -21.43
CA THR A 76 -15.45 -31.69 -21.99
C THR A 76 -16.25 -32.91 -21.53
N GLU A 77 -16.80 -32.92 -20.31
CA GLU A 77 -17.73 -33.96 -19.88
C GLU A 77 -19.00 -33.96 -20.75
N ASP A 78 -19.60 -32.79 -21.02
CA ASP A 78 -20.77 -32.69 -21.88
C ASP A 78 -20.50 -33.18 -23.31
N MET A 79 -19.35 -32.80 -23.88
CA MET A 79 -18.91 -33.28 -25.20
C MET A 79 -18.69 -34.79 -25.22
N LEU A 80 -18.06 -35.34 -24.18
CA LEU A 80 -17.81 -36.76 -24.01
C LEU A 80 -19.14 -37.53 -23.97
N ARG A 81 -20.10 -37.07 -23.16
CA ARG A 81 -21.43 -37.68 -23.05
C ARG A 81 -22.16 -37.67 -24.38
N ALA A 82 -22.12 -36.55 -25.10
CA ALA A 82 -22.73 -36.44 -26.43
C ALA A 82 -22.11 -37.42 -27.44
N ASP A 83 -20.78 -37.55 -27.46
CA ASP A 83 -20.09 -38.51 -28.35
C ASP A 83 -20.41 -39.95 -27.97
N ILE A 84 -20.35 -40.34 -26.68
CA ILE A 84 -20.72 -41.69 -26.24
C ILE A 84 -22.16 -42.03 -26.68
N LYS A 85 -23.10 -41.10 -26.50
CA LYS A 85 -24.49 -41.28 -26.94
C LYS A 85 -24.57 -41.49 -28.45
N ALA A 86 -23.86 -40.69 -29.25
CA ALA A 86 -23.81 -40.84 -30.70
C ALA A 86 -23.27 -42.21 -31.11
N ARG A 87 -22.20 -42.70 -30.46
CA ARG A 87 -21.63 -44.04 -30.70
C ARG A 87 -22.65 -45.15 -30.46
N VAL A 88 -23.40 -45.08 -29.36
CA VAL A 88 -24.42 -46.10 -29.06
C VAL A 88 -25.57 -46.05 -30.06
N ILE A 89 -25.99 -44.86 -30.50
CA ILE A 89 -27.01 -44.70 -31.55
C ILE A 89 -26.55 -45.34 -32.86
N GLU A 90 -25.29 -45.13 -33.26
CA GLU A 90 -24.68 -45.77 -34.44
C GLU A 90 -24.68 -47.30 -34.31
N ALA A 91 -24.27 -47.82 -33.15
CA ALA A 91 -24.23 -49.26 -32.88
C ALA A 91 -25.64 -49.89 -32.85
N HIS A 92 -26.62 -49.21 -32.25
CA HIS A 92 -28.02 -49.61 -32.24
C HIS A 92 -28.60 -49.64 -33.67
N ALA A 93 -28.29 -48.62 -34.49
CA ALA A 93 -28.72 -48.56 -35.89
C ALA A 93 -28.12 -49.69 -36.73
N LEU A 94 -26.83 -50.00 -36.55
CA LEU A 94 -26.17 -51.13 -37.20
C LEU A 94 -26.83 -52.47 -36.82
N ALA A 95 -27.07 -52.68 -35.52
CA ALA A 95 -27.71 -53.91 -35.04
C ALA A 95 -29.15 -54.06 -35.54
N SER A 96 -29.90 -52.95 -35.55
CA SER A 96 -31.25 -52.89 -36.11
C SER A 96 -31.27 -53.16 -37.62
N HIS A 97 -30.26 -52.65 -38.36
CA HIS A 97 -30.12 -52.91 -39.78
C HIS A 97 -29.85 -54.40 -40.07
N ILE A 98 -28.92 -55.01 -39.32
CA ILE A 98 -28.65 -56.45 -39.41
C ILE A 98 -29.93 -57.25 -39.16
N TYR A 99 -30.67 -56.94 -38.08
CA TYR A 99 -31.94 -57.59 -37.79
C TYR A 99 -32.93 -57.44 -38.96
N SER A 100 -33.19 -56.20 -39.41
CA SER A 100 -34.17 -55.93 -40.48
C SER A 100 -33.85 -56.64 -41.80
N THR A 101 -32.56 -56.81 -42.11
CA THR A 101 -32.08 -57.40 -43.36
C THR A 101 -32.16 -58.93 -43.37
N TYR A 102 -31.98 -59.55 -42.20
CA TYR A 102 -31.81 -61.00 -42.05
C TYR A 102 -32.91 -61.70 -41.25
N LYS A 103 -33.88 -60.98 -40.66
CA LYS A 103 -34.95 -61.57 -39.82
C LYS A 103 -35.74 -62.72 -40.46
N ASP A 104 -35.89 -62.70 -41.79
CA ASP A 104 -36.61 -63.72 -42.55
C ASP A 104 -35.67 -64.75 -43.22
N LYS A 105 -34.35 -64.61 -43.02
CA LYS A 105 -33.29 -65.38 -43.72
C LYS A 105 -32.37 -66.15 -42.78
N LYS A 106 -32.27 -65.73 -41.51
CA LYS A 106 -31.32 -66.26 -40.52
C LYS A 106 -32.00 -66.42 -39.17
N SER A 107 -31.46 -67.33 -38.37
CA SER A 107 -31.87 -67.49 -36.98
C SER A 107 -31.50 -66.27 -36.13
N SER A 108 -32.17 -66.11 -34.99
CA SER A 108 -31.84 -65.06 -34.01
C SER A 108 -30.38 -65.14 -33.58
N GLU A 109 -29.86 -66.34 -33.33
CA GLU A 109 -28.48 -66.56 -32.88
C GLU A 109 -27.46 -66.15 -33.95
N GLU A 110 -27.70 -66.49 -35.22
CA GLU A 110 -26.83 -66.04 -36.31
C GLU A 110 -26.79 -64.51 -36.41
N MET A 111 -27.94 -63.85 -36.31
CA MET A 111 -28.01 -62.38 -36.35
C MET A 111 -27.33 -61.74 -35.14
N GLN A 112 -27.56 -62.28 -33.94
CA GLN A 112 -26.88 -61.86 -32.71
C GLN A 112 -25.37 -62.02 -32.85
N SER A 113 -24.88 -63.13 -33.41
CA SER A 113 -23.47 -63.34 -33.71
C SER A 113 -22.92 -62.31 -34.70
N MET A 114 -23.68 -61.96 -35.75
CA MET A 114 -23.26 -60.92 -36.70
C MET A 114 -23.12 -59.56 -36.00
N VAL A 115 -24.05 -59.22 -35.10
CA VAL A 115 -23.97 -57.97 -34.32
C VAL A 115 -22.76 -57.99 -33.38
N ARG A 116 -22.56 -59.08 -32.64
CA ARG A 116 -21.40 -59.24 -31.74
C ARG A 116 -20.11 -59.02 -32.49
N GLU A 117 -19.90 -59.72 -33.60
CA GLU A 117 -18.64 -59.65 -34.35
C GLU A 117 -18.45 -58.30 -35.05
N ALA A 118 -19.53 -57.68 -35.55
CA ALA A 118 -19.45 -56.36 -36.15
C ALA A 118 -19.03 -55.29 -35.13
N LEU A 119 -19.58 -55.34 -33.91
CA LEU A 119 -19.28 -54.37 -32.86
C LEU A 119 -17.97 -54.66 -32.12
N ARG A 120 -17.59 -55.95 -32.01
CA ARG A 120 -16.36 -56.38 -31.31
C ARG A 120 -15.10 -55.75 -31.90
N ALA A 121 -15.04 -55.54 -33.20
CA ALA A 121 -13.90 -54.94 -33.88
C ALA A 121 -13.82 -53.41 -33.75
N LEU A 122 -14.93 -52.75 -33.38
CA LEU A 122 -14.98 -51.30 -33.31
C LEU A 122 -14.37 -50.80 -32.00
N ARG A 123 -13.45 -49.84 -32.13
CA ARG A 123 -12.84 -49.08 -31.05
C ARG A 123 -12.84 -47.61 -31.39
N PHE A 124 -12.96 -46.76 -30.38
CA PHE A 124 -12.92 -45.31 -30.51
C PHE A 124 -12.00 -44.70 -29.43
N HIS A 125 -11.66 -43.41 -29.59
CA HIS A 125 -10.76 -42.70 -28.67
C HIS A 125 -9.43 -43.44 -28.47
N ASN A 126 -8.74 -43.74 -29.57
CA ASN A 126 -7.43 -44.43 -29.59
C ASN A 126 -7.43 -45.78 -28.85
N GLY A 127 -8.50 -46.55 -28.96
CA GLY A 127 -8.61 -47.88 -28.36
C GLY A 127 -9.19 -47.91 -26.95
N LYS A 128 -9.45 -46.75 -26.33
CA LYS A 128 -9.97 -46.64 -24.95
C LYS A 128 -11.45 -46.97 -24.85
N GLY A 129 -12.22 -46.71 -25.91
CA GLY A 129 -13.66 -46.91 -25.96
C GLY A 129 -14.06 -48.17 -26.72
N TYR A 130 -15.06 -48.87 -26.19
CA TYR A 130 -15.62 -50.10 -26.75
C TYR A 130 -17.13 -50.18 -26.55
N TYR A 131 -17.78 -51.02 -27.35
CA TYR A 131 -19.19 -51.38 -27.22
C TYR A 131 -19.35 -52.63 -26.35
N PHE A 132 -20.44 -52.68 -25.59
CA PHE A 132 -20.86 -53.86 -24.85
C PHE A 132 -22.36 -54.10 -25.02
N ALA A 133 -22.80 -55.34 -24.83
CA ALA A 133 -24.21 -55.70 -24.91
C ALA A 133 -24.56 -56.78 -23.89
N ILE A 134 -25.73 -56.67 -23.27
CA ILE A 134 -26.21 -57.58 -22.23
C ILE A 134 -27.69 -57.82 -22.46
N SER A 135 -28.13 -59.07 -22.42
CA SER A 135 -29.55 -59.38 -22.51
C SER A 135 -30.29 -58.96 -21.23
N LEU A 136 -31.60 -58.67 -21.32
CA LEU A 136 -32.34 -58.16 -20.14
C LEU A 136 -32.51 -59.20 -19.01
N ASP A 137 -32.25 -60.48 -19.26
CA ASP A 137 -32.11 -61.54 -18.25
C ASP A 137 -30.71 -61.60 -17.62
N GLY A 138 -29.80 -60.70 -18.04
CA GLY A 138 -28.51 -60.45 -17.43
C GLY A 138 -27.37 -61.31 -17.94
N ILE A 139 -27.51 -61.92 -19.12
CA ILE A 139 -26.42 -62.65 -19.77
C ILE A 139 -25.60 -61.67 -20.60
N ASP A 140 -24.29 -61.63 -20.35
CA ASP A 140 -23.37 -60.83 -21.15
C ASP A 140 -23.27 -61.37 -22.58
N GLN A 141 -23.50 -60.50 -23.56
CA GLN A 141 -23.56 -60.86 -24.98
C GLN A 141 -22.31 -60.39 -25.72
N LEU A 142 -21.75 -59.25 -25.35
CA LEU A 142 -20.56 -58.69 -25.97
C LEU A 142 -19.76 -57.95 -24.89
N PHE A 143 -18.56 -58.43 -24.62
CA PHE A 143 -17.60 -57.75 -23.76
C PHE A 143 -16.18 -57.88 -24.32
N PRO A 144 -15.77 -56.95 -25.20
CA PRO A 144 -14.59 -57.15 -26.03
C PRO A 144 -13.28 -57.33 -25.26
N ASP A 145 -13.17 -56.74 -24.07
CA ASP A 145 -11.92 -56.70 -23.29
C ASP A 145 -11.93 -57.68 -22.10
N SER A 146 -13.02 -58.46 -21.92
CA SER A 146 -13.15 -59.48 -20.87
C SER A 146 -13.88 -60.70 -21.40
N HIS A 147 -13.17 -61.48 -22.23
CA HIS A 147 -13.67 -62.74 -22.79
C HIS A 147 -14.17 -63.74 -21.73
N GLY A 148 -13.83 -63.55 -20.47
CA GLY A 148 -14.30 -64.38 -19.37
C GLY A 148 -15.73 -64.11 -18.90
N LEU A 149 -16.37 -63.00 -19.32
CA LEU A 149 -17.74 -62.65 -18.93
C LEU A 149 -18.79 -63.05 -19.96
N GLU A 150 -18.42 -63.12 -21.25
CA GLU A 150 -19.34 -63.46 -22.34
C GLU A 150 -20.04 -64.80 -22.08
N GLY A 151 -21.37 -64.79 -22.18
CA GLY A 151 -22.24 -65.93 -21.90
C GLY A 151 -22.52 -66.20 -20.42
N LYS A 152 -21.98 -65.42 -19.49
CA LYS A 152 -22.25 -65.56 -18.04
C LYS A 152 -23.32 -64.59 -17.57
N ASN A 153 -23.97 -64.94 -16.46
CA ASN A 153 -24.85 -64.01 -15.76
C ASN A 153 -24.01 -62.97 -15.01
N VAL A 154 -24.26 -61.70 -15.31
CA VAL A 154 -23.51 -60.57 -14.74
C VAL A 154 -24.34 -59.73 -13.78
N LEU A 155 -25.56 -60.15 -13.41
CA LEU A 155 -26.44 -59.36 -12.55
C LEU A 155 -25.86 -59.10 -11.16
N ASP A 156 -25.04 -60.00 -10.65
CA ASP A 156 -24.40 -59.88 -9.34
C ASP A 156 -23.04 -59.17 -9.38
N VAL A 157 -22.60 -58.68 -10.54
CA VAL A 157 -21.35 -57.93 -10.64
C VAL A 157 -21.53 -56.55 -10.01
N GLN A 158 -20.68 -56.26 -9.03
CA GLN A 158 -20.68 -55.01 -8.29
C GLN A 158 -19.47 -54.14 -8.64
N ASP A 159 -19.67 -52.83 -8.61
CA ASP A 159 -18.59 -51.86 -8.65
C ASP A 159 -17.92 -51.70 -7.28
N THR A 160 -16.88 -50.86 -7.18
CA THR A 160 -16.16 -50.63 -5.91
C THR A 160 -16.99 -49.91 -4.84
N GLU A 161 -18.17 -49.38 -5.21
CA GLU A 161 -19.13 -48.76 -4.32
C GLU A 161 -20.25 -49.73 -3.90
N GLY A 162 -20.20 -51.00 -4.35
CA GLY A 162 -21.17 -52.05 -4.03
C GLY A 162 -22.46 -52.01 -4.86
N ARG A 163 -22.52 -51.18 -5.91
CA ARG A 163 -23.70 -51.09 -6.79
C ARG A 163 -23.70 -52.19 -7.82
N TYR A 164 -24.88 -52.76 -8.09
CA TYR A 164 -25.05 -53.82 -9.09
C TYR A 164 -25.15 -53.21 -10.50
N VAL A 165 -23.99 -52.99 -11.12
CA VAL A 165 -23.82 -52.21 -12.37
C VAL A 165 -24.86 -52.59 -13.43
N PHE A 166 -24.95 -53.88 -13.78
CA PHE A 166 -25.80 -54.31 -14.88
C PHE A 166 -27.28 -54.44 -14.51
N ARG A 167 -27.61 -54.75 -13.24
CA ARG A 167 -29.00 -54.68 -12.77
C ARG A 167 -29.54 -53.26 -12.89
N ASP A 168 -28.73 -52.28 -12.51
CA ASP A 168 -29.16 -50.89 -12.50
C ASP A 168 -29.24 -50.32 -13.93
N MET A 169 -28.32 -50.71 -14.83
CA MET A 169 -28.45 -50.42 -16.27
C MET A 169 -29.69 -51.07 -16.89
N ILE A 170 -30.00 -52.33 -16.59
CA ILE A 170 -31.20 -53.03 -17.09
C ILE A 170 -32.47 -52.30 -16.61
N LYS A 171 -32.55 -51.97 -15.31
CA LYS A 171 -33.67 -51.18 -14.76
C LYS A 171 -33.80 -49.82 -15.44
N LEU A 172 -32.69 -49.15 -15.71
CA LEU A 172 -32.65 -47.85 -16.39
C LEU A 172 -33.29 -47.95 -17.78
N VAL A 173 -32.82 -48.88 -18.62
CA VAL A 173 -33.35 -49.04 -19.98
C VAL A 173 -34.77 -49.60 -20.01
N GLN A 174 -35.15 -50.46 -19.05
CA GLN A 174 -36.54 -50.93 -18.92
C GLN A 174 -37.51 -49.80 -18.56
N LYS A 175 -37.06 -48.82 -17.77
CA LYS A 175 -37.89 -47.69 -17.34
C LYS A 175 -37.95 -46.56 -18.38
N GLN A 176 -36.81 -46.25 -19.01
CA GLN A 176 -36.63 -45.02 -19.80
C GLN A 176 -36.28 -45.27 -21.27
N GLY A 177 -35.99 -46.51 -21.66
CA GLY A 177 -35.51 -46.88 -22.99
C GLY A 177 -34.01 -46.63 -23.19
N GLU A 178 -33.47 -45.56 -22.62
CA GLU A 178 -32.06 -45.20 -22.71
C GLU A 178 -31.61 -44.37 -21.50
N GLY A 179 -30.30 -44.21 -21.31
CA GLY A 179 -29.76 -43.28 -20.32
C GLY A 179 -28.27 -43.43 -20.07
N PHE A 180 -27.73 -42.46 -19.32
CA PHE A 180 -26.35 -42.52 -18.82
C PHE A 180 -26.28 -43.24 -17.47
N TYR A 181 -25.20 -43.98 -17.26
CA TYR A 181 -24.89 -44.65 -16.01
C TYR A 181 -23.39 -44.47 -15.69
N ALA A 182 -23.10 -43.98 -14.47
CA ALA A 182 -21.74 -43.76 -13.97
C ALA A 182 -21.41 -44.80 -12.90
N TYR A 183 -20.22 -45.40 -12.99
CA TYR A 183 -19.79 -46.52 -12.15
C TYR A 183 -18.26 -46.64 -12.17
N THR A 184 -17.70 -47.47 -11.30
CA THR A 184 -16.27 -47.84 -11.39
C THR A 184 -16.12 -49.19 -12.09
N TRP A 185 -15.07 -49.32 -12.91
CA TRP A 185 -14.86 -50.51 -13.72
C TRP A 185 -13.38 -50.81 -13.93
N THR A 186 -13.08 -52.04 -14.39
CA THR A 186 -11.73 -52.43 -14.79
C THR A 186 -11.35 -51.79 -16.13
N LYS A 187 -10.11 -51.30 -16.25
CA LYS A 187 -9.57 -50.81 -17.52
C LYS A 187 -8.86 -51.93 -18.28
N PRO A 188 -8.93 -51.95 -19.62
CA PRO A 188 -8.11 -52.86 -20.41
C PRO A 188 -6.62 -52.63 -20.10
N GLN A 189 -5.86 -53.71 -19.88
CA GLN A 189 -4.41 -53.68 -19.66
C GLN A 189 -3.94 -52.89 -18.42
N ARG A 190 -4.84 -52.50 -17.51
CA ARG A 190 -4.50 -51.99 -16.17
C ARG A 190 -5.11 -52.87 -15.09
N GLU A 191 -4.37 -53.07 -14.01
CA GLU A 191 -4.89 -53.67 -12.80
C GLU A 191 -5.77 -52.66 -12.04
N GLY A 192 -6.74 -53.16 -11.27
CA GLY A 192 -7.70 -52.35 -10.53
C GLY A 192 -9.08 -52.25 -11.21
N ASN A 193 -10.09 -51.90 -10.41
CA ASN A 193 -11.49 -51.77 -10.83
C ASN A 193 -12.16 -50.48 -10.32
N ASP A 194 -11.38 -49.54 -9.79
CA ASP A 194 -11.80 -48.26 -9.21
C ASP A 194 -11.81 -47.11 -10.24
N PHE A 195 -11.59 -47.42 -11.53
CA PHE A 195 -11.59 -46.41 -12.59
C PHE A 195 -13.01 -45.93 -12.89
N LYS A 196 -13.26 -44.64 -12.65
CA LYS A 196 -14.55 -44.01 -12.94
C LYS A 196 -14.86 -44.06 -14.43
N LYS A 197 -16.01 -44.62 -14.77
CA LYS A 197 -16.52 -44.79 -16.14
C LYS A 197 -17.92 -44.24 -16.25
N VAL A 198 -18.19 -43.56 -17.36
CA VAL A 198 -19.54 -43.16 -17.76
C VAL A 198 -19.89 -43.89 -19.04
N SER A 199 -21.03 -44.58 -19.01
CA SER A 199 -21.58 -45.28 -20.17
C SER A 199 -22.95 -44.72 -20.52
N PHE A 200 -23.27 -44.67 -21.81
CA PHE A 200 -24.63 -44.54 -22.29
C PHE A 200 -25.13 -45.95 -22.66
N VAL A 201 -26.37 -46.26 -22.30
CA VAL A 201 -27.02 -47.53 -22.62
C VAL A 201 -28.37 -47.27 -23.27
N GLN A 202 -28.74 -48.13 -24.22
CA GLN A 202 -30.00 -48.05 -24.95
C GLN A 202 -30.59 -49.45 -25.12
N TYR A 203 -31.91 -49.56 -25.01
CA TYR A 203 -32.63 -50.79 -25.25
C TYR A 203 -32.68 -51.12 -26.74
N LEU A 204 -32.21 -52.31 -27.11
CA LEU A 204 -32.25 -52.89 -28.44
C LEU A 204 -33.34 -53.97 -28.49
N ALA A 205 -34.56 -53.54 -28.79
CA ALA A 205 -35.76 -54.37 -28.77
C ALA A 205 -35.67 -55.68 -29.59
N PRO A 206 -35.08 -55.72 -30.81
CA PRO A 206 -35.07 -56.95 -31.62
C PRO A 206 -34.38 -58.15 -30.99
N PHE A 207 -33.40 -57.92 -30.10
CA PHE A 207 -32.67 -58.99 -29.42
C PHE A 207 -32.94 -59.04 -27.91
N ASN A 208 -33.78 -58.16 -27.39
CA ASN A 208 -34.00 -57.98 -25.96
C ASN A 208 -32.68 -57.71 -25.20
N TRP A 209 -31.82 -56.89 -25.79
CA TRP A 209 -30.52 -56.50 -25.24
C TRP A 209 -30.56 -55.05 -24.78
N LEU A 210 -29.75 -54.71 -23.79
CA LEU A 210 -29.20 -53.37 -23.69
C LEU A 210 -27.88 -53.34 -24.49
N ILE A 211 -27.67 -52.28 -25.25
CA ILE A 211 -26.42 -52.00 -25.92
C ILE A 211 -25.84 -50.72 -25.32
N GLY A 212 -24.53 -50.69 -25.09
CA GLY A 212 -23.89 -49.56 -24.47
C GLY A 212 -22.47 -49.34 -24.94
N ALA A 213 -21.98 -48.14 -24.65
CA ALA A 213 -20.61 -47.73 -24.86
C ALA A 213 -20.24 -46.76 -23.74
N GLY A 214 -18.97 -46.65 -23.39
CA GLY A 214 -18.54 -45.75 -22.34
C GLY A 214 -17.06 -45.45 -22.36
N LEU A 215 -16.70 -44.33 -21.72
CA LEU A 215 -15.33 -43.85 -21.59
C LEU A 215 -15.01 -43.60 -20.11
N TYR A 216 -13.72 -43.69 -19.80
CA TYR A 216 -13.23 -43.48 -18.44
C TYR A 216 -12.94 -41.99 -18.20
N LEU A 217 -13.40 -41.47 -17.06
CA LEU A 217 -13.28 -40.06 -16.73
C LEU A 217 -11.86 -39.66 -16.34
N ASP A 218 -11.07 -40.58 -15.78
CA ASP A 218 -9.67 -40.31 -15.42
C ASP A 218 -8.80 -40.03 -16.65
N ASP A 219 -9.06 -40.68 -17.79
CA ASP A 219 -8.35 -40.37 -19.04
C ASP A 219 -8.61 -38.94 -19.52
N LEU A 220 -9.83 -38.45 -19.29
CA LEU A 220 -10.22 -37.06 -19.55
C LEU A 220 -9.54 -36.10 -18.58
N GLU A 221 -9.53 -36.43 -17.28
CA GLU A 221 -8.88 -35.60 -16.26
C GLU A 221 -7.38 -35.42 -16.55
N GLU A 222 -6.68 -36.48 -16.98
CA GLU A 222 -5.25 -36.38 -17.34
C GLU A 222 -5.01 -35.46 -18.55
N GLU A 223 -5.89 -35.48 -19.56
CA GLU A 223 -5.79 -34.58 -20.71
C GLU A 223 -5.98 -33.11 -20.28
N ILE A 224 -6.98 -32.83 -19.44
CA ILE A 224 -7.23 -31.47 -18.92
C ILE A 224 -6.08 -31.01 -18.04
N LYS A 225 -5.54 -31.89 -17.18
CA LYS A 225 -4.36 -31.58 -16.35
C LYS A 225 -3.17 -31.14 -17.19
N HIS A 226 -2.86 -31.85 -18.27
CA HIS A 226 -1.80 -31.46 -19.19
C HIS A 226 -2.05 -30.09 -19.83
N GLU A 227 -3.24 -29.87 -20.39
CA GLU A 227 -3.61 -28.58 -21.00
C GLU A 227 -3.47 -27.41 -20.00
N VAL A 228 -3.90 -27.63 -18.76
CA VAL A 228 -3.83 -26.63 -17.68
C VAL A 228 -2.38 -26.34 -17.32
N LEU A 229 -1.54 -27.37 -17.16
CA LEU A 229 -0.12 -27.19 -16.83
C LEU A 229 0.64 -26.43 -17.92
N ASP A 230 0.37 -26.72 -19.19
CA ASP A 230 0.97 -25.99 -20.31
C ASP A 230 0.56 -24.51 -20.26
N ARG A 231 -0.73 -24.24 -20.08
CA ARG A 231 -1.25 -22.87 -20.02
C ARG A 231 -0.69 -22.08 -18.84
N ILE A 232 -0.68 -22.63 -17.62
CA ILE A 232 -0.18 -21.89 -16.46
C ILE A 232 1.33 -21.65 -16.53
N THR A 233 2.08 -22.52 -17.22
CA THR A 233 3.53 -22.34 -17.41
C THR A 233 3.84 -21.13 -18.30
N GLU A 234 2.95 -20.80 -19.24
CA GLU A 234 3.08 -19.64 -20.13
C GLU A 234 2.53 -18.33 -19.52
N MET A 235 1.75 -18.42 -18.45
CA MET A 235 1.11 -17.27 -17.82
C MET A 235 2.10 -16.45 -16.97
N SER A 236 2.30 -15.20 -17.37
CA SER A 236 3.00 -14.18 -16.60
C SER A 236 2.16 -12.90 -16.50
N PHE A 237 2.38 -12.11 -15.46
CA PHE A 237 1.69 -10.84 -15.24
C PHE A 237 2.55 -9.90 -14.41
N GLY A 238 2.24 -8.60 -14.46
CA GLY A 238 3.05 -7.60 -13.77
C GLY A 238 4.48 -7.57 -14.33
N ARG A 239 5.47 -7.37 -13.46
CA ARG A 239 6.88 -7.38 -13.85
C ARG A 239 7.47 -8.79 -13.79
N ASP A 240 7.30 -9.44 -12.64
CA ASP A 240 7.92 -10.73 -12.30
C ASP A 240 6.86 -11.73 -11.76
N GLY A 241 5.57 -11.49 -12.02
CA GLY A 241 4.47 -12.30 -11.53
C GLY A 241 4.21 -13.52 -12.41
N TYR A 242 3.94 -14.66 -11.79
CA TYR A 242 3.67 -15.92 -12.50
C TYR A 242 2.70 -16.83 -11.73
N ILE A 243 2.15 -17.81 -12.46
CA ILE A 243 1.32 -18.88 -11.90
C ILE A 243 2.19 -20.11 -11.63
N PHE A 244 1.91 -20.79 -10.53
CA PHE A 244 2.55 -22.05 -10.15
C PHE A 244 1.50 -23.05 -9.69
N ALA A 245 1.85 -24.34 -9.72
CA ALA A 245 0.98 -25.41 -9.24
C ALA A 245 1.81 -26.50 -8.58
N GLY A 246 1.21 -27.19 -7.61
CA GLY A 246 1.84 -28.31 -6.93
C GLY A 246 0.81 -29.28 -6.34
N GLN A 247 1.29 -30.41 -5.85
CA GLN A 247 0.46 -31.46 -5.25
C GLN A 247 0.50 -31.42 -3.72
N TRP A 248 -0.50 -32.07 -3.09
CA TRP A 248 -0.56 -32.24 -1.63
C TRP A 248 0.62 -32.99 -1.02
N ASP A 249 1.32 -33.81 -1.81
CA ASP A 249 2.51 -34.53 -1.36
C ASP A 249 3.80 -33.70 -1.49
N GLY A 250 3.72 -32.47 -2.01
CA GLY A 250 4.84 -31.56 -2.17
C GLY A 250 5.45 -31.52 -3.57
N LEU A 251 5.01 -32.32 -4.54
CA LEU A 251 5.52 -32.24 -5.91
C LEU A 251 5.15 -30.90 -6.57
N SER A 252 6.14 -30.15 -7.04
CA SER A 252 5.92 -28.95 -7.86
C SER A 252 5.64 -29.35 -9.31
N LEU A 253 4.48 -28.94 -9.82
CA LEU A 253 4.00 -29.26 -11.17
C LEU A 253 4.32 -28.16 -12.18
N ALA A 254 4.31 -26.90 -11.73
CA ALA A 254 4.63 -25.73 -12.54
C ALA A 254 5.23 -24.61 -11.67
N GLY A 255 6.09 -23.79 -12.27
CA GLY A 255 6.81 -22.72 -11.58
C GLY A 255 8.12 -23.20 -10.95
N PHE A 256 8.53 -22.57 -9.85
CA PHE A 256 9.79 -22.87 -9.17
C PHE A 256 9.86 -24.35 -8.74
N GLY A 257 11.01 -24.98 -9.00
CA GLY A 257 11.26 -26.37 -8.61
C GLY A 257 10.42 -27.41 -9.36
N LYS A 258 9.88 -27.09 -10.54
CA LYS A 258 9.10 -28.03 -11.37
C LYS A 258 9.77 -29.41 -11.45
N GLY A 259 9.01 -30.44 -11.11
CA GLY A 259 9.47 -31.84 -11.06
C GLY A 259 10.16 -32.25 -9.76
N GLN A 260 10.32 -31.35 -8.79
CA GLN A 260 10.92 -31.63 -7.49
C GLN A 260 9.87 -31.64 -6.39
N ASN A 261 10.09 -32.45 -5.36
CA ASN A 261 9.27 -32.43 -4.16
C ASN A 261 9.81 -31.39 -3.17
N LEU A 262 9.06 -30.32 -2.96
CA LEU A 262 9.49 -29.19 -2.12
C LEU A 262 9.43 -29.50 -0.61
N LEU A 263 8.68 -30.53 -0.19
CA LEU A 263 8.63 -30.96 1.21
C LEU A 263 9.84 -31.81 1.61
N THR A 264 10.40 -32.57 0.67
CA THR A 264 11.52 -33.50 0.92
C THR A 264 12.84 -33.09 0.26
N GLY A 265 12.84 -32.01 -0.53
CA GLY A 265 13.98 -31.51 -1.32
C GLY A 265 15.17 -30.92 -0.54
N GLY A 266 15.22 -31.09 0.79
CA GLY A 266 16.39 -30.78 1.60
C GLY A 266 16.57 -29.33 2.05
N ASP A 267 15.88 -28.35 1.46
CA ASP A 267 15.86 -26.95 1.93
C ASP A 267 14.73 -26.76 2.97
N PRO A 268 15.05 -26.52 4.26
CA PRO A 268 14.05 -26.38 5.30
C PRO A 268 13.13 -25.16 5.14
N ASP A 269 13.63 -24.07 4.54
CA ASP A 269 12.84 -22.85 4.33
C ASP A 269 11.81 -23.09 3.24
N LEU A 270 12.22 -23.71 2.12
CA LEU A 270 11.30 -24.08 1.04
C LEU A 270 10.28 -25.11 1.49
N ALA A 271 10.67 -26.10 2.30
CA ALA A 271 9.74 -27.08 2.85
C ALA A 271 8.70 -26.45 3.79
N ARG A 272 9.10 -25.44 4.58
CA ARG A 272 8.17 -24.66 5.41
C ARG A 272 7.16 -23.91 4.56
N VAL A 273 7.63 -23.20 3.52
CA VAL A 273 6.77 -22.44 2.60
C VAL A 273 5.81 -23.38 1.85
N ALA A 274 6.30 -24.50 1.33
CA ALA A 274 5.46 -25.47 0.63
C ALA A 274 4.36 -26.05 1.52
N ARG A 275 4.68 -26.36 2.79
CA ARG A 275 3.69 -26.82 3.77
C ARG A 275 2.61 -25.77 4.01
N GLU A 276 3.01 -24.51 4.25
CA GLU A 276 2.09 -23.41 4.49
C GLU A 276 1.19 -23.12 3.27
N LEU A 277 1.74 -23.19 2.05
CA LEU A 277 0.95 -23.10 0.81
C LEU A 277 -0.09 -24.22 0.71
N ILE A 278 0.29 -25.46 1.02
CA ILE A 278 -0.62 -26.62 0.98
C ILE A 278 -1.72 -26.49 2.02
N ASP A 279 -1.38 -26.09 3.24
CA ASP A 279 -2.34 -25.92 4.34
C ASP A 279 -3.36 -24.82 4.00
N LEU A 280 -2.90 -23.65 3.55
CA LEU A 280 -3.77 -22.55 3.11
C LEU A 280 -4.68 -22.98 1.95
N ALA A 281 -4.16 -23.74 0.98
CA ALA A 281 -4.94 -24.20 -0.15
C ALA A 281 -6.04 -25.19 0.27
N LYS A 282 -5.77 -26.08 1.22
CA LYS A 282 -6.76 -27.01 1.81
C LYS A 282 -7.81 -26.31 2.67
N GLU A 283 -7.49 -25.15 3.25
CA GLU A 283 -8.42 -24.33 4.03
C GLU A 283 -9.35 -23.44 3.16
N GLY A 284 -9.29 -23.57 1.83
CA GLY A 284 -10.10 -22.80 0.88
C GLY A 284 -9.37 -21.62 0.23
N GLY A 285 -8.08 -21.48 0.51
CA GLY A 285 -7.18 -20.50 -0.10
C GLY A 285 -6.74 -19.39 0.83
N GLY A 286 -5.62 -18.75 0.50
CA GLY A 286 -5.04 -17.74 1.38
C GLY A 286 -3.81 -17.05 0.82
N TYR A 287 -3.38 -16.01 1.54
CA TYR A 287 -2.19 -15.24 1.22
C TYR A 287 -1.03 -15.62 2.15
N ILE A 288 0.18 -15.65 1.59
CA ILE A 288 1.41 -15.90 2.33
C ILE A 288 2.49 -14.93 1.88
N TYR A 289 3.36 -14.55 2.82
CA TYR A 289 4.58 -13.77 2.58
C TYR A 289 5.80 -14.60 2.94
N TYR A 290 6.78 -14.65 2.05
CA TYR A 290 7.99 -15.43 2.25
C TYR A 290 9.12 -14.91 1.38
N VAL A 291 10.36 -15.19 1.77
CA VAL A 291 11.53 -14.86 0.95
C VAL A 291 11.82 -16.04 0.04
N MET A 292 11.84 -15.78 -1.27
CA MET A 292 12.09 -16.80 -2.29
C MET A 292 13.28 -16.36 -3.14
N PRO A 293 14.16 -17.27 -3.58
CA PRO A 293 14.98 -17.00 -4.75
C PRO A 293 14.09 -16.68 -5.97
N ASP A 294 14.59 -15.88 -6.90
CA ASP A 294 14.01 -15.72 -8.23
C ASP A 294 14.12 -17.03 -9.04
N ILE A 295 13.43 -17.07 -10.18
CA ILE A 295 13.38 -18.28 -11.03
C ILE A 295 14.79 -18.69 -11.47
N ASP A 296 15.68 -17.72 -11.68
CA ASP A 296 17.07 -17.93 -12.09
C ASP A 296 18.03 -18.18 -10.91
N GLY A 297 17.54 -18.10 -9.66
CA GLY A 297 18.31 -18.34 -8.43
C GLY A 297 19.34 -17.24 -8.06
N GLN A 298 19.35 -16.11 -8.76
CA GLN A 298 20.29 -15.01 -8.60
C GLN A 298 19.92 -14.07 -7.43
N ARG A 299 18.63 -13.88 -7.16
CA ARG A 299 18.12 -12.86 -6.22
C ARG A 299 17.20 -13.50 -5.20
N ARG A 300 17.41 -13.24 -3.90
CA ARG A 300 16.41 -13.55 -2.84
C ARG A 300 15.66 -12.29 -2.47
N ALA A 301 14.35 -12.29 -2.66
CA ALA A 301 13.50 -11.13 -2.38
C ALA A 301 12.19 -11.55 -1.69
N LEU A 302 11.57 -10.61 -0.98
CA LEU A 302 10.27 -10.81 -0.36
C LEU A 302 9.22 -11.02 -1.46
N LYS A 303 8.48 -12.10 -1.35
CA LYS A 303 7.43 -12.51 -2.28
C LYS A 303 6.10 -12.61 -1.53
N THR A 304 5.02 -12.22 -2.20
CA THR A 304 3.66 -12.52 -1.78
C THR A 304 3.02 -13.46 -2.78
N SER A 305 2.28 -14.44 -2.27
CA SER A 305 1.51 -15.37 -3.10
C SER A 305 0.09 -15.52 -2.57
N TYR A 306 -0.83 -15.84 -3.47
CA TYR A 306 -2.15 -16.34 -3.15
C TYR A 306 -2.29 -17.75 -3.71
N VAL A 307 -2.95 -18.65 -2.99
CA VAL A 307 -3.18 -20.05 -3.40
C VAL A 307 -4.62 -20.46 -3.22
N MET A 308 -5.06 -21.43 -4.01
CA MET A 308 -6.33 -22.15 -3.86
C MET A 308 -6.13 -23.64 -4.16
N GLY A 309 -6.91 -24.48 -3.49
CA GLY A 309 -6.93 -25.93 -3.69
C GLY A 309 -7.83 -26.38 -4.84
N ILE A 310 -7.48 -27.53 -5.42
CA ILE A 310 -8.26 -28.32 -6.36
C ILE A 310 -8.28 -29.75 -5.79
N ASP A 311 -9.22 -29.98 -4.87
CA ASP A 311 -9.20 -31.17 -3.99
C ASP A 311 -9.27 -32.49 -4.77
N ASP A 312 -10.11 -32.55 -5.81
CA ASP A 312 -10.26 -33.73 -6.68
C ASP A 312 -8.94 -34.19 -7.31
N TRP A 313 -8.05 -33.24 -7.62
CA TRP A 313 -6.75 -33.50 -8.22
C TRP A 313 -5.64 -33.67 -7.19
N GLN A 314 -5.95 -33.35 -5.93
CA GLN A 314 -4.97 -33.18 -4.88
C GLN A 314 -3.91 -32.13 -5.22
N TRP A 315 -4.33 -31.07 -5.91
CA TRP A 315 -3.46 -29.99 -6.39
C TRP A 315 -3.77 -28.68 -5.67
N TYR A 316 -2.80 -27.77 -5.67
CA TYR A 316 -3.03 -26.35 -5.49
C TYR A 316 -2.52 -25.56 -6.69
N VAL A 317 -3.15 -24.42 -6.94
CA VAL A 317 -2.69 -23.41 -7.90
C VAL A 317 -2.44 -22.13 -7.13
N GLY A 318 -1.35 -21.45 -7.44
CA GLY A 318 -0.99 -20.17 -6.85
C GLY A 318 -0.50 -19.17 -7.86
N ALA A 319 -0.62 -17.89 -7.48
CA ALA A 319 -0.03 -16.78 -8.20
C ALA A 319 0.86 -16.02 -7.21
N GLY A 320 2.05 -15.61 -7.64
CA GLY A 320 2.93 -14.83 -6.78
C GLY A 320 3.80 -13.84 -7.52
N GLU A 321 4.14 -12.76 -6.83
CA GLU A 321 4.94 -11.63 -7.33
C GLU A 321 5.90 -11.14 -6.23
N TYR A 322 7.07 -10.66 -6.64
CA TYR A 322 8.06 -10.07 -5.75
C TYR A 322 7.63 -8.65 -5.33
N LEU A 323 8.02 -8.23 -4.12
CA LEU A 323 7.63 -6.96 -3.50
C LEU A 323 8.79 -5.96 -3.37
N ASP A 324 9.95 -6.27 -3.92
CA ASP A 324 11.15 -5.43 -3.83
C ASP A 324 11.05 -4.16 -4.69
N ASP A 325 10.21 -4.17 -5.73
CA ASP A 325 9.89 -2.99 -6.53
C ASP A 325 9.17 -1.91 -5.70
N ILE A 326 8.29 -2.30 -4.78
CA ILE A 326 7.62 -1.40 -3.85
C ILE A 326 8.67 -0.70 -2.98
N GLU A 327 9.57 -1.47 -2.37
CA GLU A 327 10.60 -0.91 -1.49
C GLU A 327 11.57 -0.01 -2.25
N LYS A 328 11.94 -0.40 -3.47
CA LYS A 328 12.77 0.42 -4.35
C LYS A 328 12.09 1.75 -4.71
N SER A 329 10.81 1.72 -5.06
CA SER A 329 10.06 2.94 -5.38
C SER A 329 9.94 3.89 -4.20
N LEU A 330 9.74 3.36 -2.98
CA LEU A 330 9.69 4.15 -1.76
C LEU A 330 11.04 4.83 -1.45
N GLU A 331 12.16 4.15 -1.73
CA GLU A 331 13.49 4.71 -1.54
C GLU A 331 13.80 5.80 -2.58
N GLU A 332 13.38 5.62 -3.83
CA GLU A 332 13.47 6.65 -4.88
C GLU A 332 12.66 7.91 -4.49
N ASP A 333 11.42 7.73 -4.02
CA ASP A 333 10.58 8.82 -3.54
C ASP A 333 11.19 9.53 -2.31
N ARG A 334 11.83 8.77 -1.41
CA ARG A 334 12.54 9.30 -0.23
C ARG A 334 13.73 10.17 -0.63
N GLN A 335 14.52 9.74 -1.62
CA GLN A 335 15.64 10.55 -2.12
C GLN A 335 15.16 11.86 -2.76
N ALA A 336 14.08 11.80 -3.55
CA ALA A 336 13.45 12.99 -4.12
C ALA A 336 12.90 13.93 -3.04
N MET A 337 12.33 13.38 -1.96
CA MET A 337 11.87 14.16 -0.80
C MET A 337 13.04 14.84 -0.06
N VAL A 338 14.12 14.12 0.23
CA VAL A 338 15.31 14.69 0.90
C VAL A 338 15.92 15.81 0.07
N THR A 339 15.96 15.66 -1.25
CA THR A 339 16.45 16.69 -2.17
C THR A 339 15.59 17.96 -2.09
N ARG A 340 14.26 17.82 -2.18
CA ARG A 340 13.31 18.93 -2.00
C ARG A 340 13.42 19.58 -0.61
N MET A 341 13.70 18.79 0.42
CA MET A 341 13.91 19.29 1.78
C MET A 341 15.13 20.20 1.85
N TRP A 342 16.26 19.82 1.23
CA TRP A 342 17.47 20.64 1.18
C TRP A 342 17.26 21.95 0.41
N GLU A 343 16.53 21.92 -0.70
CA GLU A 343 16.16 23.13 -1.45
C GLU A 343 15.35 24.09 -0.57
N ASN A 344 14.33 23.57 0.13
CA ASN A 344 13.49 24.38 1.02
C ASN A 344 14.24 24.90 2.24
N ILE A 345 15.16 24.11 2.82
CA ILE A 345 16.05 24.57 3.89
C ILE A 345 16.93 25.73 3.38
N ALA A 346 17.52 25.60 2.18
CA ALA A 346 18.35 26.63 1.59
C ALA A 346 17.55 27.93 1.36
N VAL A 347 16.35 27.84 0.80
CA VAL A 347 15.44 28.99 0.62
C VAL A 347 15.09 29.63 1.97
N THR A 348 14.80 28.83 2.99
CA THR A 348 14.48 29.32 4.34
C THR A 348 15.67 30.04 4.97
N LEU A 349 16.89 29.52 4.81
CA LEU A 349 18.12 30.16 5.27
C LEU A 349 18.40 31.47 4.52
N ILE A 350 18.16 31.53 3.22
CA ILE A 350 18.29 32.76 2.43
C ILE A 350 17.29 33.82 2.93
N LEU A 351 16.03 33.44 3.16
CA LEU A 351 15.01 34.33 3.71
C LEU A 351 15.38 34.81 5.13
N LEU A 352 15.93 33.94 5.97
CA LEU A 352 16.45 34.28 7.31
C LEU A 352 17.55 35.34 7.21
N VAL A 353 18.54 35.14 6.35
CA VAL A 353 19.64 36.09 6.16
C VAL A 353 19.10 37.44 5.65
N CYS A 354 18.19 37.43 4.67
CA CYS A 354 17.54 38.64 4.18
C CYS A 354 16.80 39.40 5.29
N LEU A 355 16.02 38.70 6.13
CA LEU A 355 15.28 39.31 7.25
C LEU A 355 16.21 39.84 8.34
N LEU A 356 17.32 39.16 8.61
CA LEU A 356 18.36 39.66 9.53
C LEU A 356 19.05 40.91 8.99
N ILE A 357 19.33 40.98 7.68
CA ILE A 357 19.88 42.17 7.04
C ILE A 357 18.89 43.33 7.12
N ILE A 358 17.61 43.10 6.80
CA ILE A 358 16.55 44.13 6.90
C ILE A 358 16.42 44.62 8.35
N SER A 359 16.34 43.70 9.32
CA SER A 359 16.30 44.02 10.75
C SER A 359 17.51 44.84 11.19
N PHE A 360 18.71 44.47 10.74
CA PHE A 360 19.94 45.19 11.01
C PHE A 360 19.91 46.61 10.44
N VAL A 361 19.45 46.78 9.20
CA VAL A 361 19.35 48.09 8.54
C VAL A 361 18.35 48.99 9.27
N ILE A 362 17.15 48.49 9.59
CA ILE A 362 16.11 49.22 10.33
C ILE A 362 16.65 49.63 11.70
N THR A 363 17.25 48.69 12.42
CA THR A 363 17.76 48.96 13.77
C THR A 363 18.91 49.96 13.75
N ARG A 364 19.84 49.85 12.79
CA ARG A 364 20.93 50.83 12.64
C ARG A 364 20.40 52.22 12.35
N ARG A 365 19.36 52.36 11.51
CA ARG A 365 18.69 53.63 11.27
C ARG A 365 18.08 54.20 12.56
N ILE A 366 17.27 53.42 13.28
CA ILE A 366 16.64 53.86 14.53
C ILE A 366 17.71 54.25 15.56
N SER A 367 18.72 53.40 15.77
CA SER A 367 19.84 53.64 16.69
C SER A 367 20.54 54.97 16.44
N ASN A 368 20.84 55.27 15.18
CA ASN A 368 21.51 56.52 14.82
C ASN A 368 20.63 57.73 15.11
N LYS A 369 19.35 57.67 14.75
CA LYS A 369 18.37 58.73 15.07
C LYS A 369 18.26 58.95 16.58
N THR A 370 18.15 57.88 17.37
CA THR A 370 18.08 57.97 18.83
C THR A 370 19.36 58.55 19.43
N LYS A 371 20.53 58.14 18.94
CA LYS A 371 21.82 58.68 19.40
C LYS A 371 21.94 60.17 19.09
N ASN A 372 21.52 60.59 17.90
CA ASN A 372 21.52 62.00 17.51
C ASN A 372 20.59 62.81 18.42
N ASN A 373 19.33 62.39 18.59
CA ASN A 373 18.39 63.07 19.48
C ASN A 373 18.91 63.17 20.92
N PHE A 374 19.50 62.09 21.45
CA PHE A 374 20.10 62.10 22.79
C PHE A 374 21.30 63.04 22.88
N SER A 375 22.17 63.07 21.87
CA SER A 375 23.30 63.98 21.80
C SER A 375 22.85 65.45 21.77
N THR A 376 21.83 65.75 20.97
CA THR A 376 21.22 67.08 20.89
C THR A 376 20.66 67.49 22.25
N LEU A 377 19.84 66.65 22.87
CA LEU A 377 19.24 66.91 24.18
C LEU A 377 20.31 67.07 25.29
N SER A 378 21.31 66.19 25.32
CA SER A 378 22.43 66.25 26.27
C SER A 378 23.25 67.54 26.10
N SER A 379 23.59 67.89 24.86
CA SER A 379 24.29 69.14 24.56
C SER A 379 23.48 70.37 24.95
N PHE A 380 22.16 70.33 24.77
CA PHE A 380 21.25 71.36 25.23
C PHE A 380 21.29 71.50 26.75
N PHE A 381 21.15 70.41 27.51
CA PHE A 381 21.20 70.49 28.98
C PHE A 381 22.53 71.05 29.49
N HIS A 382 23.65 70.69 28.87
CA HIS A 382 24.96 71.23 29.24
C HIS A 382 25.05 72.75 28.96
N LYS A 383 24.51 73.23 27.83
CA LYS A 383 24.51 74.67 27.48
C LYS A 383 23.49 75.46 28.30
N ALA A 384 22.30 74.90 28.52
CA ALA A 384 21.21 75.51 29.25
C ALA A 384 21.59 75.83 30.71
N ALA A 385 22.58 75.14 31.29
CA ALA A 385 23.13 75.47 32.60
C ALA A 385 23.75 76.88 32.66
N PHE A 386 24.28 77.37 31.54
CA PHE A 386 25.03 78.65 31.47
C PHE A 386 24.34 79.70 30.59
N GLU A 387 23.49 79.28 29.66
CA GLU A 387 22.85 80.13 28.66
C GLU A 387 21.32 80.05 28.72
N SER A 388 20.64 81.13 28.33
CA SER A 388 19.17 81.20 28.27
C SER A 388 18.62 80.77 26.90
N HIS A 389 19.26 79.81 26.26
CA HIS A 389 18.86 79.32 24.94
C HIS A 389 17.75 78.26 25.06
N GLN A 390 16.79 78.24 24.13
CA GLN A 390 15.75 77.22 24.02
C GLN A 390 16.12 76.21 22.92
N LEU A 391 15.82 74.94 23.13
CA LEU A 391 16.01 73.89 22.14
C LEU A 391 14.89 73.92 21.10
N ASP A 392 15.21 73.97 19.82
CA ASP A 392 14.21 73.77 18.77
C ASP A 392 13.75 72.30 18.76
N SER A 393 12.54 72.05 19.28
CA SER A 393 11.97 70.72 19.37
C SER A 393 11.71 70.10 18.00
N THR A 394 11.51 70.91 16.94
CA THR A 394 11.23 70.40 15.58
C THR A 394 12.42 69.69 14.95
N THR A 395 13.63 69.93 15.46
CA THR A 395 14.86 69.26 15.01
C THR A 395 14.99 67.81 15.50
N LEU A 396 14.16 67.40 16.46
CA LEU A 396 14.19 66.05 17.01
C LEU A 396 13.25 65.13 16.25
N GLU A 397 13.76 63.96 15.86
CA GLU A 397 13.04 63.08 14.92
C GLU A 397 11.93 62.22 15.55
N PHE A 398 11.89 62.09 16.87
CA PHE A 398 10.93 61.23 17.59
C PHE A 398 10.04 62.10 18.47
N VAL A 399 8.73 61.88 18.42
CA VAL A 399 7.73 62.69 19.14
C VAL A 399 8.00 62.72 20.64
N GLU A 400 8.44 61.61 21.23
CA GLU A 400 8.79 61.52 22.65
C GLU A 400 9.96 62.45 23.00
N PHE A 401 10.95 62.58 22.11
CA PHE A 401 12.06 63.51 22.30
C PHE A 401 11.64 64.96 22.10
N GLN A 402 10.70 65.23 21.19
CA GLN A 402 10.10 66.56 21.02
C GLN A 402 9.38 67.01 22.31
N GLN A 403 8.57 66.13 22.90
CA GLN A 403 7.88 66.39 24.17
C GLN A 403 8.86 66.64 25.33
N LEU A 404 9.97 65.90 25.38
CA LEU A 404 11.04 66.13 26.36
C LEU A 404 11.71 67.49 26.16
N ALA A 405 12.00 67.87 24.91
CA ALA A 405 12.58 69.17 24.59
C ALA A 405 11.66 70.33 24.98
N GLU A 406 10.36 70.23 24.67
CA GLU A 406 9.38 71.25 25.08
C GLU A 406 9.30 71.39 26.61
N SER A 407 9.31 70.26 27.31
CA SER A 407 9.30 70.26 28.78
C SER A 407 10.58 70.87 29.36
N ALA A 408 11.73 70.59 28.73
CA ALA A 408 13.01 71.18 29.11
C ALA A 408 13.04 72.70 28.81
N ASN A 409 12.47 73.15 27.69
CA ASN A 409 12.33 74.57 27.36
C ASN A 409 11.46 75.30 28.36
N ARG A 410 10.33 74.70 28.78
CA ARG A 410 9.49 75.25 29.86
C ARG A 410 10.28 75.42 31.15
N MET A 411 11.07 74.41 31.52
CA MET A 411 11.92 74.45 32.72
C MET A 411 12.96 75.58 32.65
N VAL A 412 13.66 75.74 31.52
CA VAL A 412 14.65 76.82 31.33
C VAL A 412 13.98 78.18 31.40
N THR A 413 12.82 78.34 30.75
CA THR A 413 12.04 79.58 30.75
C THR A 413 11.62 79.96 32.17
N GLU A 414 11.09 79.01 32.93
CA GLU A 414 10.63 79.25 34.30
C GLU A 414 11.80 79.55 35.26
N ARG A 415 12.91 78.81 35.14
CA ARG A 415 14.14 79.12 35.90
C ARG A 415 14.63 80.54 35.60
N ASN A 416 14.64 80.95 34.34
CA ASN A 416 15.09 82.28 33.96
C ASN A 416 14.13 83.37 34.47
N ARG A 417 12.82 83.11 34.50
CA ARG A 417 11.82 84.00 35.12
C ARG A 417 12.13 84.20 36.60
N VAL A 418 12.30 83.11 37.36
CA VAL A 418 12.62 83.15 38.80
C VAL A 418 13.95 83.86 39.06
N MET A 419 14.99 83.58 38.26
CA MET A 419 16.28 84.26 38.38
C MET A 419 16.20 85.75 38.03
N GLY A 420 15.34 86.13 37.08
CA GLY A 420 15.06 87.51 36.73
C GLY A 420 14.38 88.27 37.88
N GLU A 421 13.32 87.69 38.44
CA GLU A 421 12.60 88.23 39.60
C GLU A 421 13.52 88.39 40.82
N LEU A 422 14.39 87.40 41.07
CA LEU A 422 15.38 87.49 42.15
C LEU A 422 16.35 88.64 41.95
N ARG A 423 16.91 88.80 40.73
CA ARG A 423 17.83 89.91 40.40
C ARG A 423 17.17 91.28 40.46
N GLU A 424 15.89 91.37 40.12
CA GLU A 424 15.11 92.60 40.23
C GLU A 424 14.84 92.93 41.70
N ASN A 425 14.46 91.93 42.51
CA ASN A 425 14.30 92.08 43.95
C ASN A 425 15.62 92.46 44.64
N GLU A 426 16.75 91.84 44.28
CA GLU A 426 18.08 92.22 44.77
C GLU A 426 18.44 93.65 44.40
N ARG A 427 18.18 94.09 43.17
CA ARG A 427 18.42 95.48 42.75
C ARG A 427 17.53 96.46 43.50
N ARG A 428 16.26 96.12 43.71
CA ARG A 428 15.32 96.93 44.49
C ARG A 428 15.75 97.02 45.96
N TYR A 429 16.18 95.89 46.54
CA TYR A 429 16.74 95.84 47.88
C TYR A 429 17.99 96.71 47.98
N ARG A 430 18.98 96.56 47.09
CA ARG A 430 20.20 97.40 47.08
C ARG A 430 19.87 98.88 46.92
N SER A 431 18.95 99.23 46.03
CA SER A 431 18.54 100.62 45.86
C SER A 431 17.86 101.21 47.11
N LEU A 432 17.00 100.45 47.79
CA LEU A 432 16.39 100.88 49.06
C LEU A 432 17.43 100.94 50.19
N PHE A 433 18.34 99.98 50.24
CA PHE A 433 19.43 99.90 51.21
C PHE A 433 20.37 101.10 51.08
N ASP A 434 20.78 101.46 49.85
CA ASP A 434 21.69 102.59 49.58
C ASP A 434 21.01 103.97 49.66
N SER A 435 19.71 104.06 49.38
CA SER A 435 18.95 105.33 49.46
C SER A 435 18.41 105.63 50.86
N ALA A 436 18.46 104.67 51.79
CA ALA A 436 18.10 104.90 53.18
C ALA A 436 18.96 106.04 53.79
N SER A 437 18.32 106.95 54.51
CA SER A 437 19.01 108.09 55.14
C SER A 437 19.80 107.68 56.39
N ASP A 438 19.41 106.58 57.02
CA ASP A 438 20.10 106.03 58.18
C ASP A 438 21.27 105.13 57.77
N ALA A 439 22.30 105.06 58.62
CA ALA A 439 23.40 104.11 58.49
C ALA A 439 22.88 102.69 58.78
N ILE A 440 22.88 101.82 57.77
CA ILE A 440 22.47 100.42 57.90
C ILE A 440 23.71 99.53 57.79
N ILE A 441 23.91 98.72 58.83
CA ILE A 441 24.94 97.67 58.88
C ILE A 441 24.24 96.33 59.03
N ILE A 442 24.53 95.41 58.11
CA ILE A 442 24.10 94.02 58.19
C ILE A 442 25.27 93.24 58.78
N SER A 443 25.09 92.73 59.99
CA SER A 443 26.07 91.87 60.64
C SER A 443 25.51 90.47 60.87
N GLN A 444 26.39 89.47 60.76
CA GLN A 444 26.09 88.10 61.15
C GLN A 444 27.26 87.60 61.98
N ASN A 445 26.97 86.97 63.12
CA ASN A 445 28.00 86.50 64.06
C ASN A 445 29.02 87.59 64.45
N ASN A 446 28.53 88.82 64.68
CA ASN A 446 29.34 90.01 64.99
C ASN A 446 30.37 90.42 63.92
N ILE A 447 30.27 89.89 62.69
CA ILE A 447 31.06 90.33 61.54
C ILE A 447 30.14 91.15 60.64
N CYS A 448 30.57 92.36 60.26
CA CYS A 448 29.88 93.16 59.26
C CYS A 448 29.96 92.43 57.91
N ILE A 449 28.82 92.05 57.37
CA ILE A 449 28.71 91.37 56.07
C ILE A 449 28.48 92.37 54.96
N ASP A 450 27.66 93.39 55.21
CA ASP A 450 27.37 94.44 54.23
C ASP A 450 26.94 95.72 54.95
N CYS A 451 27.14 96.87 54.31
CA CYS A 451 26.74 98.16 54.87
C CYS A 451 26.42 99.15 53.75
N ASN A 452 25.47 100.05 54.00
CA ASN A 452 25.04 101.01 52.99
C ASN A 452 25.98 102.21 52.91
N GLN A 453 25.86 103.00 51.84
CA GLN A 453 26.67 104.20 51.64
C GLN A 453 26.64 105.19 52.82
N GLN A 454 25.52 105.29 53.56
CA GLN A 454 25.45 106.16 54.74
C GLN A 454 26.24 105.63 55.94
N ALA A 455 26.26 104.31 56.15
CA ALA A 455 27.12 103.71 57.17
C ALA A 455 28.61 103.93 56.86
N LEU A 456 29.02 103.77 55.59
CA LEU A 456 30.40 104.07 55.18
C LEU A 456 30.77 105.53 55.46
N LYS A 457 29.87 106.48 55.14
CA LYS A 457 30.07 107.91 55.46
C LYS A 457 30.13 108.18 56.95
N MET A 458 29.28 107.53 57.76
CA MET A 458 29.21 107.73 59.20
C MET A 458 30.46 107.20 59.93
N PHE A 459 30.98 106.06 59.49
CA PHE A 459 32.14 105.41 60.12
C PHE A 459 33.48 105.72 59.43
N ALA A 460 33.48 106.56 58.38
CA ALA A 460 34.66 107.00 57.63
C ALA A 460 35.57 105.86 57.15
N CYS A 461 34.96 104.79 56.64
CA CYS A 461 35.63 103.58 56.15
C CYS A 461 35.45 103.42 54.64
#